data_AF-A0AAI9RNS0-F1
#
_entry.id   AF-A0AAI9RNS0-F1
#
_cell.length_a   1.000
_cell.length_b   1.000
_cell.length_c   1.000
_cell.angle_alpha   90.00
_cell.angle_beta   90.00
_cell.angle_gamma   90.00
#
_symmetry.space_group_name_H-M   'P 1'
#
loop_
_entity.id
_entity.type
_entity.pdbx_description
1 polymer ?
#
loop_
_entity_poly.entity_id
_entity_poly.type
_entity_poly.pdbx_seq_one_letter_code
_entity_poly.pdbx_strand_id
1 'polypeptide(L)'
;MKKHIVTLTAIAVLSVGAATTASASSSYTVQSGDTLWGISQDKNVSVESLKGWNNLSSDLILPSQELEIDGQAATPKTDSSTYTVKSGDTLFEIASAHGISLDSLTSWNGISGYMIYPGDTLTVKGGTAVAEKAPAKTASAPAKSTAPAPTPASAPAEKAPTQASTQAGKTMTVSATAYTAYCAGCSGTTATGIDLRANPNQKVIAVDPSVIPLGSKVWVEGYGEAIAGDTGGAIKGNKIDVFIPTQGEALNWGRKNITIKVLN
;
A
#
# COMPACT_ATOMS: atom_id res chain seq x y z
N MET A 1 -69.65 21.43 -57.21
CA MET A 1 -69.46 20.97 -55.81
C MET A 1 -67.98 20.83 -55.54
N LYS A 2 -67.54 21.08 -54.28
CA LYS A 2 -66.19 20.96 -53.69
C LYS A 2 -65.54 22.35 -53.51
N LYS A 3 -65.95 23.09 -52.47
CA LYS A 3 -65.54 23.07 -51.05
C LYS A 3 -64.23 23.84 -50.81
N HIS A 4 -64.33 24.86 -49.97
CA HIS A 4 -63.32 25.84 -49.59
C HIS A 4 -62.60 25.48 -48.27
N ILE A 5 -61.45 26.16 -48.04
CA ILE A 5 -60.70 26.40 -46.78
C ILE A 5 -59.97 25.12 -46.27
N VAL A 6 -58.76 25.10 -45.68
CA VAL A 6 -58.11 26.02 -44.75
C VAL A 6 -56.59 25.83 -44.81
N THR A 7 -55.85 26.95 -44.89
CA THR A 7 -54.41 27.08 -44.65
C THR A 7 -54.11 26.98 -43.16
N LEU A 8 -53.13 26.16 -42.78
CA LEU A 8 -52.50 26.22 -41.46
C LEU A 8 -50.98 26.14 -41.63
N THR A 9 -50.35 27.29 -41.41
CA THR A 9 -48.90 27.48 -41.36
C THR A 9 -48.32 26.82 -40.11
N ALA A 10 -47.36 25.92 -40.29
CA ALA A 10 -46.40 25.56 -39.25
C ALA A 10 -45.00 25.86 -39.81
N ILE A 11 -44.45 27.02 -39.45
CA ILE A 11 -43.03 27.32 -39.67
C ILE A 11 -42.28 26.52 -38.60
N ALA A 12 -41.82 25.32 -38.96
CA ALA A 12 -40.88 24.57 -38.15
C ALA A 12 -39.50 25.21 -38.30
N VAL A 13 -39.04 25.86 -37.24
CA VAL A 13 -37.65 26.33 -37.13
C VAL A 13 -36.77 25.08 -37.03
N LEU A 14 -36.13 24.68 -38.13
CA LEU A 14 -35.05 23.69 -38.10
C LEU A 14 -33.82 24.36 -37.47
N SER A 15 -33.75 24.30 -36.15
CA SER A 15 -32.49 24.42 -35.43
C SER A 15 -31.60 23.25 -35.84
N VAL A 16 -30.57 23.53 -36.63
CA VAL A 16 -29.47 22.60 -36.91
C VAL A 16 -28.71 22.39 -35.60
N GLY A 17 -29.18 21.44 -34.80
CA GLY A 17 -28.42 20.92 -33.68
C GLY A 17 -27.28 20.08 -34.24
N ALA A 18 -26.04 20.50 -34.02
CA ALA A 18 -24.89 19.63 -34.19
C ALA A 18 -25.04 18.47 -33.18
N ALA A 19 -25.55 17.34 -33.65
CA ALA A 19 -25.51 16.10 -32.90
C ALA A 19 -24.06 15.66 -32.84
N THR A 20 -23.39 15.95 -31.72
CA THR A 20 -22.17 15.22 -31.36
C THR A 20 -22.58 13.78 -31.14
N THR A 21 -22.29 12.91 -32.11
CA THR A 21 -22.45 11.47 -31.95
C THR A 21 -21.51 11.02 -30.84
N ALA A 22 -22.06 10.79 -29.64
CA ALA A 22 -21.38 10.00 -28.64
C ALA A 22 -21.33 8.56 -29.16
N SER A 23 -20.18 8.16 -29.70
CA SER A 23 -19.92 6.74 -29.97
C SER A 23 -20.02 6.00 -28.64
N ALA A 24 -20.88 4.99 -28.59
CA ALA A 24 -20.91 4.05 -27.49
C ALA A 24 -19.70 3.11 -27.65
N SER A 25 -18.91 2.99 -26.60
CA SER A 25 -17.79 2.07 -26.46
C SER A 25 -18.23 0.62 -26.72
N SER A 26 -17.55 -0.09 -27.62
CA SER A 26 -17.78 -1.50 -27.88
C SER A 26 -16.89 -2.34 -26.97
N SER A 27 -17.50 -3.08 -26.04
CA SER A 27 -16.79 -4.01 -25.14
C SER A 27 -16.82 -5.46 -25.64
N TYR A 28 -15.83 -6.25 -25.23
CA TYR A 28 -15.70 -7.68 -25.46
C TYR A 28 -15.41 -8.41 -24.15
N THR A 29 -16.24 -9.39 -23.78
CA THR A 29 -16.01 -10.23 -22.60
C THR A 29 -15.13 -11.42 -22.98
N VAL A 30 -13.96 -11.51 -22.37
CA VAL A 30 -12.97 -12.59 -22.57
C VAL A 30 -13.56 -13.93 -22.19
N GLN A 31 -13.46 -14.91 -23.08
CA GLN A 31 -13.89 -16.29 -22.89
C GLN A 31 -12.72 -17.20 -22.50
N SER A 32 -13.04 -18.39 -22.00
CA SER A 32 -12.02 -19.39 -21.67
C SER A 32 -11.30 -19.85 -22.94
N GLY A 33 -9.98 -19.65 -22.98
CA GLY A 33 -9.13 -20.01 -24.12
C GLY A 33 -8.78 -18.84 -25.04
N ASP A 34 -9.31 -17.65 -24.76
CA ASP A 34 -8.96 -16.45 -25.52
C ASP A 34 -7.53 -16.00 -25.28
N THR A 35 -6.98 -15.33 -26.29
CA THR A 35 -5.69 -14.64 -26.23
C THR A 35 -5.86 -13.24 -26.80
N LEU A 36 -5.07 -12.26 -26.34
CA LEU A 36 -5.09 -10.92 -26.92
C LEU A 36 -4.83 -10.95 -28.43
N TRP A 37 -3.95 -11.86 -28.88
CA TRP A 37 -3.68 -12.03 -30.30
C TRP A 37 -4.92 -12.47 -31.08
N GLY A 38 -5.62 -13.51 -30.62
CA GLY A 38 -6.84 -14.01 -31.26
C GLY A 38 -7.94 -12.96 -31.32
N ILE A 39 -8.15 -12.23 -30.21
CA ILE A 39 -9.12 -11.13 -30.13
C ILE A 39 -8.73 -10.00 -31.09
N SER A 40 -7.43 -9.65 -31.16
CA SER A 40 -6.95 -8.59 -32.04
C SER A 40 -7.22 -8.88 -33.52
N GLN A 41 -7.07 -10.15 -33.93
CA GLN A 41 -7.35 -10.58 -35.30
C GLN A 41 -8.85 -10.57 -35.61
N ASP A 42 -9.68 -11.05 -34.67
CA ASP A 42 -11.14 -11.04 -34.82
C ASP A 42 -11.70 -9.61 -34.91
N LYS A 43 -11.16 -8.70 -34.10
CA LYS A 43 -11.60 -7.30 -34.05
C LYS A 43 -10.86 -6.38 -35.02
N ASN A 44 -9.90 -6.92 -35.78
CA ASN A 44 -9.08 -6.17 -36.73
C ASN A 44 -8.40 -4.93 -36.09
N VAL A 45 -7.81 -5.13 -34.92
CA VAL A 45 -7.07 -4.12 -34.15
C VAL A 45 -5.70 -4.67 -33.78
N SER A 46 -4.77 -3.82 -33.36
CA SER A 46 -3.46 -4.31 -32.90
C SER A 46 -3.52 -4.73 -31.42
N VAL A 47 -2.73 -5.73 -31.03
CA VAL A 47 -2.57 -6.12 -29.61
C VAL A 47 -2.10 -4.93 -28.78
N GLU A 48 -1.20 -4.09 -29.31
CA GLU A 48 -0.72 -2.89 -28.63
C GLU A 48 -1.86 -1.89 -28.39
N SER A 49 -2.76 -1.72 -29.37
CA SER A 49 -3.95 -0.89 -29.24
C SER A 49 -4.91 -1.43 -28.18
N LEU A 50 -5.19 -2.75 -28.19
CA LEU A 50 -6.00 -3.39 -27.16
C LEU A 50 -5.41 -3.20 -25.77
N LYS A 51 -4.09 -3.37 -25.61
CA LYS A 51 -3.40 -3.16 -24.34
C LYS A 51 -3.46 -1.70 -23.91
N GLY A 52 -3.26 -0.77 -24.84
CA GLY A 52 -3.36 0.67 -24.59
C GLY A 52 -4.75 1.09 -24.14
N TRP A 53 -5.81 0.59 -24.78
CA TRP A 53 -7.18 0.90 -24.40
C TRP A 53 -7.57 0.31 -23.05
N ASN A 54 -7.01 -0.84 -22.69
CA ASN A 54 -7.36 -1.59 -21.48
C ASN A 54 -6.32 -1.50 -20.35
N ASN A 55 -5.34 -0.61 -20.49
CA ASN A 55 -4.24 -0.41 -19.55
C ASN A 55 -3.54 -1.72 -19.13
N LEU A 56 -3.33 -2.63 -20.09
CA LEU A 56 -2.72 -3.94 -19.84
C LEU A 56 -1.20 -3.84 -19.94
N SER A 57 -0.50 -4.22 -18.88
CA SER A 57 0.98 -4.26 -18.86
C SER A 57 1.56 -5.54 -19.46
N SER A 58 0.73 -6.56 -19.71
CA SER A 58 1.14 -7.87 -20.24
C SER A 58 0.07 -8.44 -21.18
N ASP A 59 0.37 -9.58 -21.79
CA ASP A 59 -0.56 -10.26 -22.69
C ASP A 59 -1.53 -11.21 -21.95
N LEU A 60 -1.41 -11.28 -20.62
CA LEU A 60 -2.27 -12.10 -19.77
C LEU A 60 -3.64 -11.44 -19.62
N ILE A 61 -4.68 -12.17 -20.03
CA ILE A 61 -6.09 -11.84 -19.85
C ILE A 61 -6.80 -13.00 -19.13
N LEU A 62 -7.84 -12.67 -18.36
CA LEU A 62 -8.59 -13.65 -17.58
C LEU A 62 -10.00 -13.86 -18.16
N PRO A 63 -10.58 -15.07 -18.07
CA PRO A 63 -11.98 -15.28 -18.41
C PRO A 63 -12.90 -14.32 -17.66
N SER A 64 -13.95 -13.86 -18.33
CA SER A 64 -14.91 -12.86 -17.87
C SER A 64 -14.37 -11.44 -17.68
N GLN A 65 -13.13 -11.16 -18.08
CA GLN A 65 -12.61 -9.80 -18.17
C GLN A 65 -13.29 -9.05 -19.34
N GLU A 66 -13.76 -7.82 -19.13
CA GLU A 66 -14.20 -6.97 -20.24
C GLU A 66 -13.01 -6.20 -20.83
N LEU A 67 -12.92 -6.21 -22.16
CA LEU A 67 -11.94 -5.47 -22.94
C LEU A 67 -12.64 -4.48 -23.86
N GLU A 68 -12.16 -3.26 -23.89
CA GLU A 68 -12.51 -2.23 -24.86
C GLU A 68 -11.79 -2.51 -26.18
N ILE A 69 -12.53 -2.48 -27.29
CA ILE A 69 -12.02 -2.99 -28.58
C ILE A 69 -12.08 -1.99 -29.75
N ASP A 70 -12.52 -0.74 -29.55
CA ASP A 70 -12.82 0.18 -30.67
C ASP A 70 -12.18 1.59 -30.60
N GLY A 71 -11.08 1.77 -29.87
CA GLY A 71 -10.30 3.01 -29.99
C GLY A 71 -10.56 4.06 -28.92
N GLN A 72 -11.64 3.92 -28.15
CA GLN A 72 -11.81 4.72 -26.95
C GLN A 72 -11.06 4.04 -25.81
N ALA A 73 -10.17 4.77 -25.13
CA ALA A 73 -9.54 4.24 -23.92
C ALA A 73 -10.68 3.82 -22.99
N ALA A 74 -10.62 2.60 -22.45
CA ALA A 74 -11.59 2.12 -21.49
C ALA A 74 -11.68 3.17 -20.39
N THR A 75 -12.75 3.96 -20.36
CA THR A 75 -13.16 4.56 -19.10
C THR A 75 -13.51 3.36 -18.26
N PRO A 76 -12.78 3.07 -17.18
CA PRO A 76 -12.99 1.84 -16.45
C PRO A 76 -14.41 1.89 -15.93
N LYS A 77 -15.31 1.14 -16.58
CA LYS A 77 -16.61 0.82 -16.03
C LYS A 77 -16.35 -0.25 -15.01
N THR A 78 -15.79 0.19 -13.91
CA THR A 78 -15.65 -0.67 -12.77
C THR A 78 -16.98 -0.70 -12.08
N ASP A 79 -17.45 -1.88 -11.74
CA ASP A 79 -18.33 -2.06 -10.60
C ASP A 79 -17.64 -1.47 -9.36
N SER A 80 -17.82 -0.17 -9.15
CA SER A 80 -17.28 0.57 -8.03
C SER A 80 -18.04 0.11 -6.80
N SER A 81 -17.45 -0.81 -6.04
CA SER A 81 -17.97 -1.17 -4.74
C SER A 81 -17.49 -0.14 -3.74
N THR A 82 -18.42 0.39 -2.93
CA THR A 82 -18.11 1.34 -1.86
C THR A 82 -18.33 0.72 -0.49
N TYR A 83 -17.56 1.14 0.50
CA TYR A 83 -17.67 0.76 1.91
C TYR A 83 -17.89 2.00 2.78
N THR A 84 -18.89 1.96 3.66
CA THR A 84 -19.12 3.02 4.65
C THR A 84 -18.36 2.70 5.93
N VAL A 85 -17.43 3.57 6.32
CA VAL A 85 -16.60 3.46 7.52
C VAL A 85 -17.47 3.42 8.76
N LYS A 86 -17.24 2.43 9.62
CA LYS A 86 -17.91 2.27 10.92
C LYS A 86 -17.00 2.72 12.05
N SER A 87 -17.59 2.94 13.22
CA SER A 87 -16.83 3.28 14.42
C SER A 87 -15.87 2.14 14.78
N GLY A 88 -14.57 2.46 14.80
CA GLY A 88 -13.50 1.51 15.11
C GLY A 88 -12.75 0.98 13.88
N ASP A 89 -13.22 1.27 12.67
CA ASP A 89 -12.54 0.82 11.45
C ASP A 89 -11.22 1.56 11.22
N THR A 90 -10.28 0.87 10.56
CA THR A 90 -9.05 1.47 10.03
C THR A 90 -8.96 1.24 8.52
N LEU A 91 -8.29 2.14 7.78
CA LEU A 91 -8.03 1.94 6.35
C LEU A 91 -7.38 0.59 6.05
N PHE A 92 -6.52 0.12 6.95
CA PHE A 92 -5.83 -1.15 6.81
C PHE A 92 -6.80 -2.34 6.88
N GLU A 93 -7.68 -2.38 7.87
CA GLU A 93 -8.66 -3.47 8.02
C GLU A 93 -9.68 -3.46 6.87
N ILE A 94 -10.10 -2.27 6.42
CA ILE A 94 -10.98 -2.13 5.25
C ILE A 94 -10.27 -2.65 3.99
N ALA A 95 -9.04 -2.19 3.71
CA ALA A 95 -8.28 -2.65 2.55
C ALA A 95 -8.10 -4.18 2.56
N SER A 96 -7.74 -4.74 3.72
CA SER A 96 -7.56 -6.19 3.90
C SER A 96 -8.87 -6.96 3.71
N ALA A 97 -9.99 -6.47 4.26
CA ALA A 97 -11.29 -7.13 4.12
C ALA A 97 -11.77 -7.16 2.66
N HIS A 98 -11.35 -6.18 1.85
CA HIS A 98 -11.68 -6.07 0.44
C HIS A 98 -10.58 -6.61 -0.49
N GLY A 99 -9.50 -7.20 0.06
CA GLY A 99 -8.43 -7.81 -0.71
C GLY A 99 -7.63 -6.84 -1.58
N ILE A 100 -7.54 -5.57 -1.17
CA ILE A 100 -6.82 -4.51 -1.88
C ILE A 100 -5.66 -3.98 -1.04
N SER A 101 -4.69 -3.35 -1.70
CA SER A 101 -3.58 -2.71 -0.98
C SER A 101 -4.04 -1.39 -0.35
N LEU A 102 -3.40 -0.99 0.75
CA LEU A 102 -3.66 0.30 1.38
C LEU A 102 -3.41 1.46 0.43
N ASP A 103 -2.37 1.35 -0.42
CA ASP A 103 -2.02 2.34 -1.43
C ASP A 103 -3.11 2.45 -2.52
N SER A 104 -3.67 1.32 -2.96
CA SER A 104 -4.82 1.30 -3.86
C SER A 104 -6.04 1.96 -3.22
N LEU A 105 -6.33 1.63 -1.95
CA LEU A 105 -7.46 2.24 -1.23
C LEU A 105 -7.29 3.76 -1.08
N THR A 106 -6.12 4.24 -0.68
CA THR A 106 -5.89 5.68 -0.49
C THR A 106 -5.83 6.44 -1.81
N SER A 107 -5.20 5.88 -2.84
CA SER A 107 -5.14 6.50 -4.18
C SER A 107 -6.51 6.61 -4.83
N TRP A 108 -7.36 5.60 -4.70
CA TRP A 108 -8.73 5.63 -5.23
C TRP A 108 -9.62 6.67 -4.54
N ASN A 109 -9.33 6.97 -3.27
CA ASN A 109 -10.15 7.86 -2.43
C ASN A 109 -9.51 9.23 -2.15
N GLY A 110 -8.33 9.51 -2.72
CA GLY A 110 -7.61 10.76 -2.51
C GLY A 110 -7.20 11.01 -1.05
N ILE A 111 -7.03 9.95 -0.25
CA ILE A 111 -6.74 10.07 1.18
C ILE A 111 -5.24 10.30 1.37
N SER A 112 -4.89 11.45 1.92
CA SER A 112 -3.52 11.76 2.32
C SER A 112 -3.31 11.36 3.78
N GLY A 113 -2.63 10.23 3.99
CA GLY A 113 -2.35 9.69 5.33
C GLY A 113 -3.31 8.56 5.73
N TYR A 114 -3.68 8.51 7.01
CA TYR A 114 -4.44 7.38 7.58
C TYR A 114 -5.76 7.77 8.26
N MET A 115 -6.12 9.05 8.22
CA MET A 115 -7.30 9.55 8.93
C MET A 115 -8.56 9.26 8.12
N ILE A 116 -9.52 8.58 8.76
CA ILE A 116 -10.88 8.36 8.28
C ILE A 116 -11.86 8.57 9.45
N TYR A 117 -13.11 8.90 9.14
CA TYR A 117 -14.17 9.13 10.10
C TYR A 117 -15.33 8.16 9.88
N PRO A 118 -16.02 7.73 10.95
CA PRO A 118 -17.25 6.95 10.81
C PRO A 118 -18.27 7.70 9.95
N GLY A 119 -18.81 7.03 8.94
CA GLY A 119 -19.69 7.60 7.93
C GLY A 119 -19.01 7.93 6.60
N ASP A 120 -17.67 7.97 6.54
CA ASP A 120 -16.94 8.16 5.29
C ASP A 120 -17.26 7.01 4.32
N THR A 121 -17.41 7.33 3.03
CA THR A 121 -17.66 6.32 2.00
C THR A 121 -16.41 6.15 1.15
N LEU A 122 -15.84 4.95 1.15
CA LEU A 122 -14.61 4.61 0.46
C LEU A 122 -14.87 3.70 -0.73
N THR A 123 -14.31 4.02 -1.88
CA THR A 123 -14.21 3.13 -3.03
C THR A 123 -13.24 1.99 -2.71
N VAL A 124 -13.74 0.76 -2.69
CA VAL A 124 -12.99 -0.45 -2.32
C VAL A 124 -12.87 -1.45 -3.47
N LYS A 125 -13.38 -1.15 -4.67
CA LYS A 125 -13.15 -1.95 -5.88
C LYS A 125 -13.11 -1.06 -7.13
N GLY A 126 -12.01 -1.16 -7.86
CA GLY A 126 -11.64 -0.48 -9.12
C GLY A 126 -12.05 0.98 -9.30
N GLY A 127 -11.69 1.83 -8.33
CA GLY A 127 -11.71 3.26 -8.59
C GLY A 127 -10.65 3.67 -9.60
N THR A 128 -11.02 4.34 -10.69
CA THR A 128 -10.25 5.53 -11.07
C THR A 128 -10.69 6.65 -10.14
N ALA A 129 -9.73 7.45 -9.68
CA ALA A 129 -9.96 8.48 -8.67
C ALA A 129 -11.07 9.46 -9.12
N VAL A 130 -12.25 9.36 -8.51
CA VAL A 130 -13.28 10.39 -8.58
C VAL A 130 -13.20 11.15 -7.27
N ALA A 131 -12.43 12.23 -7.29
CA ALA A 131 -12.42 13.21 -6.22
C ALA A 131 -13.70 14.05 -6.33
N GLU A 132 -14.75 13.70 -5.60
CA GLU A 132 -15.84 14.62 -5.30
C GLU A 132 -15.66 15.17 -3.88
N LYS A 133 -15.28 16.44 -3.82
CA LYS A 133 -14.95 17.20 -2.62
C LYS A 133 -16.08 18.20 -2.34
N ALA A 134 -16.70 18.15 -1.14
CA ALA A 134 -17.32 19.31 -0.50
C ALA A 134 -17.74 19.05 0.97
N PRO A 135 -17.80 20.07 1.85
CA PRO A 135 -16.95 21.25 1.96
C PRO A 135 -16.25 21.37 3.33
N ALA A 136 -15.19 22.17 3.35
CA ALA A 136 -14.41 22.52 4.52
C ALA A 136 -15.18 23.41 5.51
N LYS A 137 -14.95 23.20 6.81
CA LYS A 137 -15.02 24.26 7.82
C LYS A 137 -13.67 24.41 8.51
N THR A 138 -13.06 25.55 8.22
CA THR A 138 -11.87 26.07 8.87
C THR A 138 -12.25 26.70 10.21
N ALA A 139 -11.46 26.45 11.26
CA ALA A 139 -11.18 27.44 12.30
C ALA A 139 -9.77 27.18 12.81
N SER A 140 -8.93 28.20 12.68
CA SER A 140 -7.50 28.24 12.99
C SER A 140 -7.31 28.95 14.34
N ALA A 141 -6.33 28.53 15.14
CA ALA A 141 -5.39 29.46 15.80
C ALA A 141 -4.17 28.71 16.41
N PRO A 142 -2.97 29.33 16.45
CA PRO A 142 -1.69 28.64 16.65
C PRO A 142 -1.07 28.87 18.04
N ALA A 143 -0.14 28.00 18.45
CA ALA A 143 0.80 28.30 19.54
C ALA A 143 2.24 27.90 19.16
N LYS A 144 3.08 28.92 19.00
CA LYS A 144 4.54 28.89 18.99
C LYS A 144 5.09 28.23 20.27
N SER A 145 6.21 27.53 20.15
CA SER A 145 7.30 27.67 21.12
C SER A 145 8.65 27.35 20.50
N THR A 146 9.59 28.27 20.69
CA THR A 146 10.97 28.31 20.21
C THR A 146 11.94 27.63 21.19
N ALA A 147 13.06 27.17 20.63
CA ALA A 147 14.20 26.45 21.24
C ALA A 147 14.98 27.24 22.34
N PRO A 148 16.03 26.69 23.00
CA PRO A 148 17.33 26.44 22.34
C PRO A 148 18.16 25.22 22.82
N ALA A 149 19.14 24.84 22.01
CA ALA A 149 20.25 23.92 22.30
C ALA A 149 21.19 24.45 23.40
N PRO A 150 22.09 23.60 23.94
CA PRO A 150 23.50 23.76 23.55
C PRO A 150 24.32 22.45 23.46
N THR A 151 25.36 22.49 22.62
CA THR A 151 26.61 21.70 22.71
C THR A 151 27.75 22.73 22.96
N PRO A 152 28.87 22.42 23.66
CA PRO A 152 29.94 21.61 23.06
C PRO A 152 30.77 20.70 24.02
N ALA A 153 31.23 19.59 23.43
CA ALA A 153 32.45 18.78 23.64
C ALA A 153 33.25 18.80 24.96
N SER A 154 33.51 17.58 25.48
CA SER A 154 34.83 17.19 26.01
C SER A 154 35.04 15.67 25.90
N ALA A 155 36.13 15.29 25.24
CA ALA A 155 36.86 14.01 25.32
C ALA A 155 38.32 14.42 25.65
N PRO A 156 39.19 13.61 26.30
CA PRO A 156 39.47 12.21 25.93
C PRO A 156 39.92 11.24 27.05
N ALA A 157 40.21 9.99 26.64
CA ALA A 157 41.06 8.94 27.26
C ALA A 157 40.39 7.96 28.26
N GLU A 158 40.70 6.65 28.35
CA GLU A 158 41.41 5.67 27.50
C GLU A 158 41.26 4.27 28.18
N LYS A 159 40.97 3.23 27.38
CA LYS A 159 41.22 1.75 27.51
C LYS A 159 40.93 0.95 28.81
N ALA A 160 39.95 0.04 28.67
CA ALA A 160 39.97 -1.46 28.73
C ALA A 160 40.40 -2.21 30.04
N PRO A 161 40.05 -3.52 30.26
CA PRO A 161 39.29 -4.49 29.44
C PRO A 161 38.22 -5.35 30.20
N THR A 162 37.51 -6.23 29.46
CA THR A 162 36.80 -7.47 29.92
C THR A 162 35.38 -7.26 30.51
N GLN A 163 34.28 -7.72 29.90
CA GLN A 163 33.94 -9.14 29.69
C GLN A 163 33.31 -9.42 28.32
N ALA A 164 34.12 -9.96 27.40
CA ALA A 164 33.64 -10.79 26.30
C ALA A 164 33.82 -12.26 26.72
N SER A 165 32.75 -12.86 27.23
CA SER A 165 32.51 -14.30 27.51
C SER A 165 31.44 -14.30 28.61
N THR A 166 30.25 -14.89 28.52
CA THR A 166 29.95 -16.25 28.08
C THR A 166 28.43 -16.34 27.89
N GLN A 167 27.91 -16.18 26.68
CA GLN A 167 26.51 -16.58 26.38
C GLN A 167 26.36 -17.47 25.14
N ALA A 168 27.45 -17.87 24.48
CA ALA A 168 27.38 -18.93 23.46
C ALA A 168 26.71 -20.16 24.04
N GLY A 169 25.65 -20.59 23.36
CA GLY A 169 24.86 -21.74 23.73
C GLY A 169 23.73 -21.46 24.72
N LYS A 170 23.56 -20.24 25.22
CA LYS A 170 22.43 -19.92 26.11
C LYS A 170 21.14 -19.88 25.31
N THR A 171 20.23 -20.78 25.69
CA THR A 171 18.87 -20.84 25.16
C THR A 171 17.91 -20.13 26.10
N MET A 172 16.97 -19.36 25.56
CA MET A 172 15.94 -18.70 26.35
C MET A 172 14.64 -18.50 25.57
N THR A 173 13.52 -18.47 26.29
CA THR A 173 12.22 -18.09 25.73
C THR A 173 12.06 -16.57 25.80
N VAL A 174 11.68 -15.96 24.67
CA VAL A 174 11.48 -14.53 24.52
C VAL A 174 10.12 -14.24 23.90
N SER A 175 9.59 -13.05 24.18
CA SER A 175 8.45 -12.51 23.41
C SER A 175 9.00 -11.83 22.15
N ALA A 176 8.64 -12.36 20.98
CA ALA A 176 9.08 -11.86 19.69
C ALA A 176 7.95 -11.13 18.97
N THR A 177 8.26 -9.93 18.49
CA THR A 177 7.47 -9.16 17.53
C THR A 177 8.25 -9.02 16.22
N ALA A 178 7.68 -8.34 15.23
CA ALA A 178 8.42 -7.95 14.03
C ALA A 178 8.29 -6.45 13.74
N TYR A 179 9.35 -5.88 13.19
CA TYR A 179 9.40 -4.50 12.72
C TYR A 179 9.84 -4.43 11.25
N THR A 180 9.59 -3.28 10.64
CA THR A 180 10.00 -2.99 9.26
C THR A 180 10.85 -1.72 9.22
N ALA A 181 11.73 -1.62 8.24
CA ALA A 181 12.57 -0.43 7.99
C ALA A 181 11.88 0.59 7.07
N TYR A 182 10.70 0.27 6.57
CA TYR A 182 9.98 1.01 5.51
C TYR A 182 8.79 1.80 6.04
N CYS A 183 8.71 1.98 7.37
CA CYS A 183 7.75 2.86 8.01
C CYS A 183 8.08 4.35 7.78
N ALA A 184 7.05 5.19 7.77
CA ALA A 184 7.20 6.64 7.65
C ALA A 184 8.06 7.20 8.80
N GLY A 185 9.13 7.94 8.46
CA GLY A 185 10.06 8.51 9.43
C GLY A 185 11.13 7.54 9.96
N CYS A 186 11.11 6.27 9.56
CA CYS A 186 12.16 5.32 9.90
C CYS A 186 13.43 5.66 9.09
N SER A 187 14.60 5.63 9.71
CA SER A 187 15.88 5.81 8.99
C SER A 187 16.25 4.56 8.18
N GLY A 188 15.81 3.39 8.66
CA GLY A 188 16.24 2.09 8.14
C GLY A 188 17.64 1.68 8.61
N THR A 189 18.26 2.47 9.50
CA THR A 189 19.58 2.20 10.06
C THR A 189 19.45 1.68 11.48
N THR A 190 20.10 0.55 11.77
CA THR A 190 20.08 -0.08 13.10
C THR A 190 21.06 0.58 14.08
N ALA A 191 20.95 0.26 15.36
CA ALA A 191 21.88 0.72 16.40
C ALA A 191 23.36 0.40 16.11
N THR A 192 23.65 -0.73 15.44
CA THR A 192 25.02 -1.08 15.01
C THR A 192 25.42 -0.48 13.66
N GLY A 193 24.57 0.31 13.03
CA GLY A 193 24.84 0.98 11.75
C GLY A 193 24.51 0.17 10.50
N ILE A 194 23.72 -0.91 10.61
CA ILE A 194 23.32 -1.71 9.44
C ILE A 194 22.21 -0.97 8.70
N ASP A 195 22.37 -0.76 7.38
CA ASP A 195 21.32 -0.24 6.52
C ASP A 195 20.42 -1.39 6.02
N LEU A 196 19.21 -1.48 6.57
CA LEU A 196 18.22 -2.51 6.27
C LEU A 196 17.50 -2.28 4.93
N ARG A 197 17.58 -1.07 4.37
CA ARG A 197 16.99 -0.75 3.06
C ARG A 197 17.92 -1.18 1.94
N ALA A 198 19.22 -1.00 2.14
CA ALA A 198 20.24 -1.54 1.25
C ALA A 198 20.36 -3.07 1.36
N ASN A 199 20.01 -3.64 2.52
CA ASN A 199 20.13 -5.08 2.79
C ASN A 199 18.80 -5.69 3.28
N PRO A 200 17.75 -5.72 2.44
CA PRO A 200 16.40 -6.17 2.85
C PRO A 200 16.34 -7.65 3.27
N ASN A 201 17.30 -8.46 2.83
CA ASN A 201 17.40 -9.88 3.19
C ASN A 201 18.26 -10.13 4.43
N GLN A 202 18.89 -9.09 5.00
CA GLN A 202 19.71 -9.24 6.19
C GLN A 202 18.83 -9.59 7.38
N LYS A 203 19.18 -10.65 8.10
CA LYS A 203 18.48 -11.06 9.31
C LYS A 203 19.02 -10.29 10.51
N VAL A 204 18.29 -9.26 10.95
CA VAL A 204 18.64 -8.44 12.11
C VAL A 204 17.52 -8.50 13.14
N ILE A 205 17.89 -8.58 14.41
CA ILE A 205 16.96 -8.48 15.53
C ILE A 205 17.30 -7.27 16.41
N ALA A 206 16.27 -6.60 16.89
CA ALA A 206 16.38 -5.66 17.99
C ALA A 206 16.33 -6.41 19.32
N VAL A 207 17.23 -6.07 20.24
CA VAL A 207 17.37 -6.76 21.53
C VAL A 207 17.60 -5.77 22.68
N ASP A 208 17.52 -6.26 23.92
CA ASP A 208 18.08 -5.59 25.08
C ASP A 208 19.58 -5.95 25.23
N PRO A 209 20.52 -4.98 25.09
CA PRO A 209 21.96 -5.24 25.18
C PRO A 209 22.44 -5.81 26.51
N SER A 210 21.68 -5.62 27.59
CA SER A 210 21.99 -6.20 28.90
C SER A 210 21.70 -7.70 28.96
N VAL A 211 20.84 -8.20 28.07
CA VAL A 211 20.47 -9.61 27.96
C VAL A 211 21.25 -10.28 26.83
N ILE A 212 21.25 -9.68 25.64
CA ILE A 212 21.93 -10.16 24.43
C ILE A 212 22.83 -9.03 23.93
N PRO A 213 24.17 -9.14 24.04
CA PRO A 213 25.07 -8.10 23.57
C PRO A 213 24.89 -7.79 22.08
N LEU A 214 24.98 -6.51 21.71
CA LEU A 214 24.97 -6.13 20.28
C LEU A 214 26.17 -6.75 19.55
N GLY A 215 25.94 -7.15 18.30
CA GLY A 215 26.89 -7.88 17.47
C GLY A 215 26.84 -9.40 17.62
N SER A 216 26.16 -9.93 18.65
CA SER A 216 26.02 -11.38 18.83
C SER A 216 25.27 -12.03 17.67
N LYS A 217 25.70 -13.24 17.28
CA LYS A 217 24.89 -14.12 16.46
C LYS A 217 23.84 -14.84 17.29
N VAL A 218 22.61 -14.90 16.80
CA VAL A 218 21.47 -15.51 17.50
C VAL A 218 20.67 -16.36 16.53
N TRP A 219 20.42 -17.63 16.88
CA TRP A 219 19.43 -18.45 16.20
C TRP A 219 18.05 -18.17 16.79
N VAL A 220 17.08 -17.88 15.92
CA VAL A 220 15.70 -17.54 16.28
C VAL A 220 14.76 -18.56 15.65
N GLU A 221 13.99 -19.24 16.49
CA GLU A 221 13.01 -20.25 16.06
C GLU A 221 12.03 -19.67 15.02
N GLY A 222 11.93 -20.32 13.86
CA GLY A 222 11.08 -19.89 12.76
C GLY A 222 11.59 -18.69 11.94
N TYR A 223 12.75 -18.10 12.29
CA TYR A 223 13.34 -16.96 11.57
C TYR A 223 14.76 -17.25 11.04
N GLY A 224 15.54 -18.08 11.74
CA GLY A 224 16.90 -18.48 11.35
C GLY A 224 18.00 -17.77 12.14
N GLU A 225 19.23 -17.83 11.63
CA GLU A 225 20.37 -17.10 12.21
C GLU A 225 20.25 -15.60 11.90
N ALA A 226 20.41 -14.77 12.92
CA ALA A 226 20.27 -13.33 12.86
C ALA A 226 21.37 -12.64 13.67
N ILE A 227 21.60 -11.37 13.37
CA ILE A 227 22.51 -10.50 14.09
C ILE A 227 21.71 -9.68 15.10
N ALA A 228 22.16 -9.65 16.36
CA ALA A 228 21.71 -8.67 17.34
C ALA A 228 22.27 -7.29 16.98
N GLY A 229 21.65 -6.65 15.99
CA GLY A 229 22.16 -5.42 15.35
C GLY A 229 21.40 -4.16 15.72
N ASP A 230 20.28 -4.29 16.44
CA ASP A 230 19.42 -3.15 16.72
C ASP A 230 18.94 -3.08 18.17
N THR A 231 18.37 -1.94 18.54
CA THR A 231 17.74 -1.72 19.85
C THR A 231 16.43 -0.96 19.68
N GLY A 232 15.45 -1.23 20.54
CA GLY A 232 14.19 -0.47 20.56
C GLY A 232 13.84 -0.01 21.96
N GLY A 233 13.15 1.13 22.07
CA GLY A 233 12.73 1.68 23.37
C GLY A 233 11.84 0.70 24.16
N ALA A 234 10.99 -0.06 23.47
CA ALA A 234 10.11 -1.07 24.04
C ALA A 234 10.73 -2.48 24.15
N ILE A 235 11.93 -2.68 23.59
CA ILE A 235 12.63 -3.97 23.56
C ILE A 235 13.55 -4.04 24.77
N LYS A 236 13.01 -4.58 25.87
CA LYS A 236 13.64 -4.67 27.19
C LYS A 236 13.46 -6.07 27.78
N GLY A 237 14.49 -6.56 28.46
CA GLY A 237 14.53 -7.90 29.02
C GLY A 237 14.44 -9.00 27.95
N ASN A 238 13.60 -10.01 28.20
CA ASN A 238 13.39 -11.15 27.30
C ASN A 238 12.41 -10.83 26.17
N LYS A 239 12.61 -9.69 25.49
CA LYS A 239 11.85 -9.27 24.32
C LYS A 239 12.79 -9.06 23.15
N ILE A 240 12.34 -9.45 21.96
CA ILE A 240 13.05 -9.19 20.71
C ILE A 240 12.08 -8.68 19.65
N ASP A 241 12.62 -7.95 18.68
CA ASP A 241 11.90 -7.54 17.47
C ASP A 241 12.66 -8.04 16.25
N VAL A 242 12.05 -8.84 15.39
CA VAL A 242 12.72 -9.36 14.18
C VAL A 242 12.50 -8.41 13.01
N PHE A 243 13.55 -8.13 12.24
CA PHE A 243 13.41 -7.34 11.03
C PHE A 243 12.73 -8.19 9.95
N ILE A 244 11.66 -7.65 9.39
CA ILE A 244 11.01 -8.22 8.22
C ILE A 244 10.82 -7.10 7.19
N PRO A 245 11.27 -7.30 5.94
CA PRO A 245 11.28 -6.22 4.94
C PRO A 245 9.88 -5.80 4.53
N THR A 246 8.92 -6.73 4.51
CA THR A 246 7.53 -6.42 4.14
C THR A 246 6.63 -6.33 5.38
N GLN A 247 5.75 -5.33 5.41
CA GLN A 247 4.80 -5.18 6.51
C GLN A 247 3.82 -6.37 6.59
N GLY A 248 3.45 -6.97 5.45
CA GLY A 248 2.59 -8.15 5.43
C GLY A 248 3.22 -9.36 6.13
N GLU A 249 4.49 -9.67 5.84
CA GLU A 249 5.21 -10.74 6.53
C GLU A 249 5.45 -10.39 8.01
N ALA A 250 5.66 -9.12 8.34
CA ALA A 250 5.81 -8.67 9.73
C ALA A 250 4.53 -8.86 10.55
N LEU A 251 3.37 -8.63 9.94
CA LEU A 251 2.07 -8.88 10.56
C LEU A 251 1.78 -10.38 10.67
N ASN A 252 2.07 -11.17 9.62
CA ASN A 252 1.96 -12.63 9.64
C ASN A 252 2.87 -13.28 10.68
N TRP A 253 4.03 -12.68 10.94
CA TRP A 253 4.90 -13.09 12.02
C TRP A 253 4.19 -13.01 13.37
N GLY A 254 3.43 -11.93 13.59
CA GLY A 254 2.62 -11.71 14.78
C GLY A 254 3.44 -11.55 16.07
N ARG A 255 2.75 -11.58 17.21
CA ARG A 255 3.40 -11.64 18.53
C ARG A 255 3.38 -13.08 19.01
N LYS A 256 4.54 -13.61 19.38
CA LYS A 256 4.64 -15.00 19.84
C LYS A 256 5.79 -15.17 20.82
N ASN A 257 5.65 -16.17 21.69
CA ASN A 257 6.75 -16.59 22.54
C ASN A 257 7.53 -17.67 21.79
N ILE A 258 8.83 -17.45 21.62
CA ILE A 258 9.70 -18.36 20.85
C ILE A 258 11.00 -18.61 21.59
N THR A 259 11.67 -19.68 21.19
CA THR A 259 12.98 -20.02 21.71
C THR A 259 14.07 -19.39 20.86
N ILE A 260 15.06 -18.79 21.51
CA ILE A 260 16.29 -18.31 20.86
C ILE A 260 17.51 -18.97 21.46
N LYS A 261 18.60 -19.04 20.69
CA LYS A 261 19.90 -19.50 21.14
C LYS A 261 20.97 -18.48 20.73
N VAL A 262 21.69 -17.94 21.70
CA VAL A 262 22.85 -17.06 21.44
C VAL A 262 24.02 -17.94 21.00
N LEU A 263 24.68 -17.60 19.90
CA LEU A 263 25.70 -18.45 19.23
C LEU A 263 27.14 -17.95 19.43
N ASN A 264 27.31 -16.71 19.89
CA ASN A 264 28.52 -15.87 19.81
C ASN A 264 28.85 -15.41 18.39
#